data_AF-A0AAU9X756-F1
#
_entry.id   AF-A0AAU9X756-F1
#
_cell.length_a   1.000
_cell.length_b   1.000
_cell.length_c   1.000
_cell.angle_alpha   90.00
_cell.angle_beta   90.00
_cell.angle_gamma   90.00
#
_symmetry.space_group_name_H-M   'P 1'
#
loop_
_entity.id
_entity.type
_entity.pdbx_description
1 polymer ?
#
loop_
_entity_poly.entity_id
_entity_poly.type
_entity_poly.pdbx_seq_one_letter_code
_entity_poly.pdbx_strand_id
1 'polypeptide(L)'
;MYHAAQKEVDKILLTAISSECTVLNLSHRDLTVLPDSLKELVKVKTLLLNNNKIIMPPMELVTLKNLQVLALDHNQLTLIPTGFRQLSNLRVLCLSHNNLGFLPSEIGELTFLQELWIVNIQLMALPPEICKLVNLEKLGAGCNNIKALPDGFSALKSLKWLSLAKNQLSSLPSDFHCLLNLIQLDLAENQFNKFPEGLSGLHKLENLILHSNMIQSLHNNTVKKLPNLSHVDLRDNKLTLLPRNLERLHIFCIGERQICRDIDEKSLQKVDKMRKKQKCD
;
A
#
# COMPACT_ATOMS: atom_id res chain seq x y z
N MET A 1 -11.07 -10.73 -33.35
CA MET A 1 -11.45 -10.66 -31.92
C MET A 1 -11.54 -9.21 -31.41
N TYR A 2 -10.60 -8.32 -31.75
CA TYR A 2 -10.62 -6.89 -31.36
C TYR A 2 -11.98 -6.17 -31.56
N HIS A 3 -12.60 -6.34 -32.73
CA HIS A 3 -13.88 -5.69 -33.05
C HIS A 3 -15.10 -6.21 -32.27
N ALA A 4 -15.05 -7.39 -31.67
CA ALA A 4 -16.19 -7.94 -30.93
C ALA A 4 -16.27 -7.35 -29.51
N ALA A 5 -15.13 -7.29 -28.81
CA ALA A 5 -15.04 -6.69 -27.47
C ALA A 5 -15.42 -5.20 -27.49
N GLN A 6 -14.95 -4.45 -28.50
CA GLN A 6 -15.27 -3.03 -28.62
C GLN A 6 -16.78 -2.79 -28.83
N LYS A 7 -17.43 -3.56 -29.72
CA LYS A 7 -18.87 -3.44 -29.97
C LYS A 7 -19.71 -3.75 -28.74
N GLU A 8 -19.30 -4.71 -27.93
CA GLU A 8 -19.97 -5.03 -26.67
C GLU A 8 -19.86 -3.86 -25.68
N VAL A 9 -18.65 -3.31 -25.54
CA VAL A 9 -18.38 -2.16 -24.67
C VAL A 9 -19.18 -0.94 -25.09
N ASP A 10 -19.26 -0.65 -26.39
CA ASP A 10 -20.06 0.47 -26.91
C ASP A 10 -21.54 0.31 -26.55
N LYS A 11 -22.10 -0.91 -26.63
CA LYS A 11 -23.48 -1.19 -26.21
C LYS A 11 -23.69 -0.99 -24.70
N ILE A 12 -22.72 -1.43 -23.88
CA ILE A 12 -22.74 -1.21 -22.43
C ILE A 12 -22.74 0.28 -22.12
N LEU A 13 -21.90 1.05 -22.81
CA LEU A 13 -21.79 2.50 -22.62
C LEU A 13 -23.09 3.22 -23.00
N LEU A 14 -23.70 2.91 -24.13
CA LEU A 14 -25.01 3.46 -24.51
C LEU A 14 -26.08 3.19 -23.44
N THR A 15 -26.07 1.98 -22.87
CA THR A 15 -26.98 1.60 -21.79
C THR A 15 -26.68 2.38 -20.51
N ALA A 16 -25.39 2.53 -20.16
CA ALA A 16 -24.97 3.27 -18.96
C ALA A 16 -25.27 4.78 -19.06
N ILE A 17 -25.11 5.37 -20.25
CA ILE A 17 -25.45 6.77 -20.53
C ILE A 17 -26.96 6.98 -20.39
N SER A 18 -27.78 6.16 -21.05
CA SER A 18 -29.24 6.30 -21.01
C SER A 18 -29.85 6.03 -19.64
N SER A 19 -29.22 5.21 -18.80
CA SER A 19 -29.67 4.91 -17.44
C SER A 19 -29.11 5.84 -16.36
N GLU A 20 -28.31 6.85 -16.73
CA GLU A 20 -27.59 7.72 -15.78
C GLU A 20 -26.83 6.94 -14.69
N CYS A 21 -26.18 5.85 -15.09
CA CYS A 21 -25.61 4.92 -14.13
C CYS A 21 -24.52 5.57 -13.26
N THR A 22 -24.50 5.22 -11.97
CA THR A 22 -23.47 5.68 -11.03
C THR A 22 -22.32 4.69 -10.87
N VAL A 23 -22.49 3.44 -11.28
CA VAL A 23 -21.50 2.36 -11.14
C VAL A 23 -21.35 1.63 -12.47
N LEU A 24 -20.18 1.73 -13.08
CA LEU A 24 -19.89 1.03 -14.34
C LEU A 24 -18.72 0.07 -14.16
N ASN A 25 -18.93 -1.18 -14.57
CA ASN A 25 -17.90 -2.22 -14.58
C ASN A 25 -17.57 -2.64 -16.01
N LEU A 26 -16.36 -2.27 -16.45
CA LEU A 26 -15.75 -2.62 -17.72
C LEU A 26 -14.52 -3.54 -17.53
N SER A 27 -14.36 -4.17 -16.36
CA SER A 27 -13.27 -5.13 -16.11
C SER A 27 -13.38 -6.38 -16.99
N HIS A 28 -12.24 -7.06 -17.21
CA HIS A 28 -12.15 -8.35 -17.92
C HIS A 28 -12.67 -8.33 -19.38
N ARG A 29 -12.34 -7.29 -20.13
CA ARG A 29 -12.85 -7.10 -21.51
C ARG A 29 -11.78 -6.96 -22.57
N ASP A 30 -10.53 -7.28 -22.23
CA ASP A 30 -9.37 -7.16 -23.12
C ASP A 30 -9.23 -5.76 -23.75
N LEU A 31 -9.76 -4.72 -23.10
CA LEU A 31 -9.72 -3.36 -23.60
C LEU A 31 -8.28 -2.86 -23.70
N THR A 32 -7.86 -2.41 -24.88
CA THR A 32 -6.55 -1.76 -25.06
C THR A 32 -6.64 -0.24 -25.04
N VAL A 33 -7.80 0.30 -25.39
CA VAL A 33 -8.12 1.72 -25.46
C VAL A 33 -9.52 1.92 -24.88
N LEU A 34 -9.74 3.04 -24.18
CA LEU A 34 -11.08 3.41 -23.74
C LEU A 34 -11.78 4.17 -24.87
N PRO A 35 -13.06 3.84 -25.18
CA PRO A 35 -13.80 4.58 -26.20
C PRO A 35 -14.11 6.01 -25.76
N ASP A 36 -14.15 6.92 -26.74
CA ASP A 36 -14.43 8.35 -26.50
C ASP A 36 -15.76 8.61 -25.79
N SER A 37 -16.78 7.79 -26.05
CA SER A 37 -18.11 7.89 -25.43
C SER A 37 -18.08 7.71 -23.90
N LEU A 38 -16.99 7.18 -23.34
CA LEU A 38 -16.80 7.14 -21.89
C LEU A 38 -16.88 8.55 -21.27
N LYS A 39 -16.49 9.60 -22.01
CA LYS A 39 -16.53 11.01 -21.57
C LYS A 39 -17.95 11.50 -21.22
N GLU A 40 -18.99 10.83 -21.73
CA GLU A 40 -20.39 11.20 -21.52
C GLU A 40 -20.96 10.69 -20.19
N LEU A 41 -20.24 9.82 -19.48
CA LEU A 41 -20.68 9.17 -18.24
C LEU A 41 -20.56 10.08 -16.99
N VAL A 42 -21.02 11.32 -17.10
CA VAL A 42 -20.82 12.38 -16.09
C VAL A 42 -21.45 12.07 -14.73
N LYS A 43 -22.35 11.09 -14.63
CA LYS A 43 -22.99 10.64 -13.38
C LYS A 43 -22.23 9.52 -12.66
N VAL A 44 -21.27 8.88 -13.34
CA VAL A 44 -20.53 7.74 -12.77
C VAL A 44 -19.67 8.19 -11.60
N LYS A 45 -19.79 7.46 -10.50
CA LYS A 45 -19.01 7.61 -9.27
C LYS A 45 -18.03 6.46 -9.07
N THR A 46 -18.36 5.27 -9.59
CA THR A 46 -17.49 4.09 -9.51
C THR A 46 -17.26 3.54 -10.90
N LEU A 47 -16.00 3.50 -11.32
CA LEU A 47 -15.58 2.94 -12.59
C LEU A 47 -14.55 1.84 -12.35
N LEU A 48 -14.90 0.62 -12.75
CA LEU A 48 -14.03 -0.56 -12.64
C LEU A 48 -13.51 -0.94 -14.02
N LEU A 49 -12.19 -0.93 -14.17
CA LEU A 49 -11.45 -1.21 -15.41
C LEU A 49 -10.35 -2.27 -15.20
N ASN A 50 -10.39 -2.98 -14.06
CA ASN A 50 -9.41 -4.01 -13.72
C ASN A 50 -9.31 -5.12 -14.78
N ASN A 51 -8.14 -5.74 -14.90
CA ASN A 51 -7.91 -6.90 -15.77
C ASN A 51 -8.27 -6.61 -17.24
N ASN A 52 -7.72 -5.52 -17.78
CA ASN A 52 -7.77 -5.19 -19.19
C ASN A 52 -6.33 -5.10 -19.73
N LYS A 53 -6.16 -4.53 -20.92
CA LYS A 53 -4.86 -4.35 -21.58
C LYS A 53 -4.63 -2.89 -21.92
N ILE A 54 -5.13 -1.97 -21.10
CA ILE A 54 -5.11 -0.53 -21.38
C ILE A 54 -3.66 -0.04 -21.30
N ILE A 55 -3.15 0.55 -22.38
CA ILE A 55 -1.75 0.99 -22.49
C ILE A 55 -1.64 2.51 -22.38
N MET A 56 -2.41 3.22 -23.20
CA MET A 56 -2.33 4.68 -23.30
C MET A 56 -2.96 5.37 -22.08
N PRO A 57 -2.48 6.56 -21.70
CA PRO A 57 -3.12 7.37 -20.68
C PRO A 57 -4.58 7.64 -21.12
N PRO A 58 -5.59 7.17 -20.37
CA PRO A 58 -6.97 7.28 -20.80
C PRO A 58 -7.49 8.70 -20.52
N MET A 59 -7.26 9.61 -21.47
CA MET A 59 -7.66 11.02 -21.39
C MET A 59 -9.17 11.19 -21.19
N GLU A 60 -9.96 10.18 -21.54
CA GLU A 60 -11.41 10.11 -21.30
C GLU A 60 -11.74 10.22 -19.81
N LEU A 61 -10.91 9.64 -18.94
CA LEU A 61 -11.17 9.60 -17.50
C LEU A 61 -11.24 10.98 -16.88
N VAL A 62 -10.43 11.95 -17.35
CA VAL A 62 -10.31 13.27 -16.69
C VAL A 62 -11.58 14.12 -16.80
N THR A 63 -12.52 13.70 -17.66
CA THR A 63 -13.85 14.33 -17.79
C THR A 63 -14.82 13.89 -16.70
N LEU A 64 -14.57 12.74 -16.07
CA LEU A 64 -15.47 12.11 -15.10
C LEU A 64 -15.26 12.65 -13.68
N LYS A 65 -15.49 13.97 -13.52
CA LYS A 65 -15.20 14.72 -12.29
C LYS A 65 -15.95 14.23 -11.05
N ASN A 66 -17.01 13.44 -11.21
CA ASN A 66 -17.79 12.86 -10.12
C ASN A 66 -17.26 11.50 -9.63
N LEU A 67 -16.19 10.98 -10.24
CA LEU A 67 -15.58 9.73 -9.80
C LEU A 67 -15.11 9.82 -8.35
N GLN A 68 -15.48 8.79 -7.59
CA GLN A 68 -15.09 8.54 -6.21
C GLN A 68 -14.25 7.27 -6.11
N VAL A 69 -14.48 6.30 -6.98
CA VAL A 69 -13.73 5.04 -7.03
C VAL A 69 -13.30 4.78 -8.47
N LEU A 70 -11.99 4.64 -8.68
CA LEU A 70 -11.40 4.27 -9.96
C LEU A 70 -10.46 3.09 -9.76
N ALA A 71 -10.78 1.95 -10.36
CA ALA A 71 -9.96 0.75 -10.29
C ALA A 71 -9.42 0.38 -11.67
N LEU A 72 -8.09 0.38 -11.80
CA LEU A 72 -7.32 0.14 -13.03
C LEU A 72 -6.26 -0.94 -12.81
N ASP A 73 -6.43 -1.79 -11.79
CA ASP A 73 -5.45 -2.84 -11.48
C ASP A 73 -5.31 -3.83 -12.64
N HIS A 74 -4.12 -4.39 -12.82
CA HIS A 74 -3.85 -5.39 -13.87
C HIS A 74 -4.18 -4.84 -15.27
N ASN A 75 -3.51 -3.76 -15.64
CA ASN A 75 -3.51 -3.18 -16.98
C ASN A 75 -2.06 -3.05 -17.48
N GLN A 76 -1.84 -2.30 -18.55
CA GLN A 76 -0.52 -2.07 -19.14
C GLN A 76 -0.18 -0.58 -19.16
N LEU A 77 -0.73 0.20 -18.22
CA LEU A 77 -0.55 1.64 -18.18
C LEU A 77 0.92 1.98 -17.98
N THR A 78 1.45 2.82 -18.85
CA THR A 78 2.80 3.38 -18.74
C THR A 78 2.78 4.80 -18.21
N LEU A 79 1.64 5.49 -18.29
CA LEU A 79 1.46 6.87 -17.85
C LEU A 79 0.05 7.08 -17.28
N ILE A 80 -0.06 8.03 -16.34
CA ILE A 80 -1.32 8.63 -15.90
C ILE A 80 -1.62 9.82 -16.83
N PRO A 81 -2.88 10.05 -17.27
CA PRO A 81 -3.24 11.13 -18.19
C PRO A 81 -2.99 12.51 -17.60
N THR A 82 -2.67 13.49 -18.45
CA THR A 82 -2.54 14.88 -18.02
C THR A 82 -3.89 15.41 -17.55
N GLY A 83 -3.89 16.17 -16.45
CA GLY A 83 -5.15 16.62 -15.85
C GLY A 83 -5.82 15.54 -15.01
N PHE A 84 -5.06 14.62 -14.43
CA PHE A 84 -5.60 13.64 -13.50
C PHE A 84 -6.14 14.29 -12.22
N ARG A 85 -5.61 15.46 -11.86
CA ARG A 85 -6.10 16.31 -10.78
C ARG A 85 -7.59 16.69 -10.90
N GLN A 86 -8.17 16.63 -12.11
CA GLN A 86 -9.59 16.93 -12.34
C GLN A 86 -10.50 15.92 -11.64
N LEU A 87 -10.00 14.73 -11.29
CA LEU A 87 -10.70 13.72 -10.49
C LEU A 87 -10.69 14.09 -8.99
N SER A 88 -10.97 15.34 -8.66
CA SER A 88 -10.79 15.87 -7.31
C SER A 88 -11.72 15.24 -6.27
N ASN A 89 -12.80 14.56 -6.68
CA ASN A 89 -13.70 13.83 -5.78
C ASN A 89 -13.25 12.39 -5.48
N LEU A 90 -12.12 11.94 -6.02
CA LEU A 90 -11.66 10.57 -5.90
C LEU A 90 -11.30 10.23 -4.45
N ARG A 91 -11.82 9.09 -3.98
CA ARG A 91 -11.61 8.55 -2.63
C ARG A 91 -10.78 7.27 -2.67
N VAL A 92 -10.96 6.46 -3.71
CA VAL A 92 -10.23 5.19 -3.89
C VAL A 92 -9.63 5.16 -5.29
N LEU A 93 -8.32 4.94 -5.36
CA LEU A 93 -7.59 4.77 -6.60
C LEU A 93 -6.76 3.49 -6.55
N CYS A 94 -7.04 2.59 -7.48
CA CYS A 94 -6.27 1.36 -7.66
C CYS A 94 -5.56 1.35 -9.01
N LEU A 95 -4.24 1.25 -8.99
CA LEU A 95 -3.34 1.28 -10.15
C LEU A 95 -2.35 0.11 -10.13
N SER A 96 -2.53 -0.87 -9.24
CA SER A 96 -1.56 -1.94 -9.00
C SER A 96 -1.39 -2.81 -10.24
N HIS A 97 -0.21 -3.42 -10.41
CA HIS A 97 0.11 -4.28 -11.55
C HIS A 97 -0.07 -3.54 -12.90
N ASN A 98 0.64 -2.41 -13.02
CA ASN A 98 0.82 -1.63 -14.25
C ASN A 98 2.33 -1.34 -14.44
N ASN A 99 2.71 -0.64 -15.51
CA ASN A 99 4.12 -0.37 -15.85
C ASN A 99 4.42 1.15 -15.79
N LEU A 100 3.92 1.84 -14.77
CA LEU A 100 3.97 3.31 -14.69
C LEU A 100 5.39 3.87 -14.47
N GLY A 101 6.21 3.22 -13.64
CA GLY A 101 7.57 3.67 -13.29
C GLY A 101 7.62 4.92 -12.38
N PHE A 102 6.67 5.85 -12.50
CA PHE A 102 6.54 7.04 -11.66
C PHE A 102 5.06 7.44 -11.47
N LEU A 103 4.80 8.29 -10.47
CA LEU A 103 3.52 8.98 -10.29
C LEU A 103 3.73 10.49 -10.55
N PRO A 104 2.81 11.17 -11.24
CA PRO A 104 2.91 12.61 -11.46
C PRO A 104 2.63 13.38 -10.16
N SER A 105 3.15 14.61 -10.06
CA SER A 105 2.92 15.51 -8.93
C SER A 105 1.43 15.83 -8.70
N GLU A 106 0.62 15.77 -9.78
CA GLU A 106 -0.84 15.91 -9.76
C GLU A 106 -1.53 14.93 -8.80
N ILE A 107 -0.89 13.81 -8.43
CA ILE A 107 -1.45 12.86 -7.46
C ILE A 107 -1.74 13.56 -6.11
N GLY A 108 -0.90 14.52 -5.70
CA GLY A 108 -1.06 15.25 -4.45
C GLY A 108 -2.21 16.26 -4.46
N GLU A 109 -2.85 16.48 -5.61
CA GLU A 109 -4.03 17.35 -5.74
C GLU A 109 -5.35 16.59 -5.49
N LEU A 110 -5.30 15.26 -5.39
CA LEU A 110 -6.45 14.40 -5.04
C LEU A 110 -6.72 14.42 -3.53
N THR A 111 -6.97 15.59 -2.96
CA THR A 111 -6.99 15.81 -1.50
C THR A 111 -8.08 15.06 -0.76
N PHE A 112 -9.10 14.54 -1.44
CA PHE A 112 -10.15 13.67 -0.89
C PHE A 112 -9.80 12.18 -0.90
N LEU A 113 -8.62 11.80 -1.42
CA LEU A 113 -8.20 10.41 -1.53
C LEU A 113 -8.00 9.79 -0.14
N GLN A 114 -8.63 8.63 0.07
CA GLN A 114 -8.63 7.86 1.30
C GLN A 114 -7.86 6.54 1.13
N GLU A 115 -7.88 5.96 -0.08
CA GLU A 115 -7.15 4.73 -0.39
C GLU A 115 -6.38 4.85 -1.71
N LEU A 116 -5.10 4.49 -1.67
CA LEU A 116 -4.22 4.46 -2.83
C LEU A 116 -3.50 3.10 -2.91
N TRP A 117 -3.70 2.40 -4.02
CA TRP A 117 -3.10 1.09 -4.30
C TRP A 117 -2.21 1.20 -5.54
N ILE A 118 -0.90 1.10 -5.33
CA ILE A 118 0.17 1.27 -6.32
C ILE A 118 1.18 0.12 -6.17
N VAL A 119 0.68 -1.10 -5.96
CA VAL A 119 1.51 -2.29 -5.77
C VAL A 119 2.06 -2.75 -7.12
N ASN A 120 3.36 -3.03 -7.20
CA ASN A 120 4.00 -3.53 -8.42
C ASN A 120 3.72 -2.63 -9.64
N ILE A 121 4.09 -1.35 -9.53
CA ILE A 121 4.06 -0.40 -10.65
C ILE A 121 5.45 0.11 -11.05
N GLN A 122 6.49 -0.58 -10.57
CA GLN A 122 7.91 -0.29 -10.87
C GLN A 122 8.40 1.07 -10.36
N LEU A 123 7.80 1.59 -9.28
CA LEU A 123 8.17 2.89 -8.72
C LEU A 123 9.58 2.90 -8.15
N MET A 124 10.41 3.88 -8.55
CA MET A 124 11.71 4.13 -7.91
C MET A 124 11.59 4.99 -6.63
N ALA A 125 10.58 5.83 -6.55
CA ALA A 125 10.29 6.69 -5.39
C ALA A 125 8.82 7.12 -5.39
N LEU A 126 8.29 7.45 -4.21
CA LEU A 126 7.02 8.19 -4.12
C LEU A 126 7.29 9.68 -4.39
N PRO A 127 6.44 10.38 -5.17
CA PRO A 127 6.59 11.82 -5.34
C PRO A 127 6.36 12.55 -4.00
N PRO A 128 7.11 13.63 -3.69
CA PRO A 128 6.92 14.40 -2.45
C PRO A 128 5.49 14.92 -2.26
N GLU A 129 4.76 15.15 -3.36
CA GLU A 129 3.37 15.62 -3.34
C GLU A 129 2.41 14.62 -2.71
N ILE A 130 2.79 13.33 -2.57
CA ILE A 130 1.98 12.35 -1.83
C ILE A 130 1.70 12.81 -0.39
N CYS A 131 2.60 13.60 0.21
CA CYS A 131 2.46 14.16 1.56
C CYS A 131 1.29 15.14 1.70
N LYS A 132 0.71 15.62 0.58
CA LYS A 132 -0.49 16.48 0.56
C LYS A 132 -1.79 15.71 0.78
N LEU A 133 -1.77 14.38 0.69
CA LEU A 133 -2.93 13.51 0.82
C LEU A 133 -3.31 13.28 2.30
N VAL A 134 -3.62 14.35 3.03
CA VAL A 134 -3.84 14.33 4.48
C VAL A 134 -5.03 13.47 4.93
N ASN A 135 -5.95 13.15 4.01
CA ASN A 135 -7.10 12.26 4.22
C ASN A 135 -6.80 10.78 3.92
N LEU A 136 -5.58 10.45 3.46
CA LEU A 136 -5.21 9.09 3.08
C LEU A 136 -5.20 8.18 4.33
N GLU A 137 -6.02 7.14 4.31
CA GLU A 137 -6.16 6.17 5.38
C GLU A 137 -5.41 4.86 5.08
N LYS A 138 -5.32 4.49 3.80
CA LYS A 138 -4.63 3.28 3.35
C LYS A 138 -3.71 3.56 2.17
N LEU A 139 -2.47 3.10 2.29
CA LEU A 139 -1.49 3.14 1.21
C LEU A 139 -0.84 1.76 1.01
N GLY A 140 -1.10 1.15 -0.14
CA GLY A 140 -0.41 -0.05 -0.61
C GLY A 140 0.61 0.31 -1.68
N ALA A 141 1.90 0.28 -1.35
CA ALA A 141 3.00 0.61 -2.25
C ALA A 141 4.08 -0.49 -2.27
N GLY A 142 3.68 -1.72 -1.99
CA GLY A 142 4.58 -2.87 -2.02
C GLY A 142 5.03 -3.29 -3.42
N CYS A 143 6.02 -4.18 -3.50
CA CYS A 143 6.59 -4.72 -4.74
C CYS A 143 7.10 -3.62 -5.70
N ASN A 144 7.76 -2.59 -5.17
CA ASN A 144 8.35 -1.51 -5.97
C ASN A 144 9.87 -1.43 -5.73
N ASN A 145 10.51 -0.39 -6.22
CA ASN A 145 11.95 -0.14 -6.09
C ASN A 145 12.23 1.07 -5.18
N ILE A 146 11.34 1.37 -4.24
CA ILE A 146 11.39 2.56 -3.38
C ILE A 146 12.55 2.43 -2.39
N LYS A 147 13.48 3.38 -2.43
CA LYS A 147 14.67 3.43 -1.55
C LYS A 147 14.48 4.25 -0.28
N ALA A 148 13.62 5.27 -0.34
CA ALA A 148 13.28 6.14 0.77
C ALA A 148 11.87 6.70 0.62
N LEU A 149 11.25 7.05 1.74
CA LEU A 149 10.03 7.85 1.77
C LEU A 149 10.40 9.34 1.68
N PRO A 150 9.57 10.19 1.05
CA PRO A 150 9.85 11.62 0.93
C PRO A 150 9.81 12.32 2.30
N ASP A 151 10.48 13.46 2.39
CA ASP A 151 10.40 14.34 3.56
C ASP A 151 8.95 14.80 3.77
N GLY A 152 8.54 14.89 5.04
CA GLY A 152 7.16 15.26 5.39
C GLY A 152 6.13 14.15 5.18
N PHE A 153 6.55 12.90 4.91
CA PHE A 153 5.64 11.74 4.82
C PHE A 153 4.74 11.60 6.07
N SER A 154 5.22 12.07 7.22
CA SER A 154 4.44 12.09 8.47
C SER A 154 3.22 13.04 8.43
N ALA A 155 3.05 13.86 7.40
CA ALA A 155 1.87 14.70 7.18
C ALA A 155 0.58 13.87 6.92
N LEU A 156 0.71 12.59 6.57
CA LEU A 156 -0.39 11.64 6.38
C LEU A 156 -1.03 11.23 7.73
N LYS A 157 -1.56 12.19 8.48
CA LYS A 157 -2.08 11.98 9.85
C LYS A 157 -3.27 11.02 9.91
N SER A 158 -4.00 10.84 8.82
CA SER A 158 -5.14 9.92 8.75
C SER A 158 -4.74 8.47 8.47
N LEU A 159 -3.46 8.21 8.17
CA LEU A 159 -2.99 6.89 7.72
C LEU A 159 -3.12 5.86 8.84
N LYS A 160 -3.84 4.78 8.54
CA LYS A 160 -4.12 3.64 9.45
C LYS A 160 -3.43 2.37 8.99
N TRP A 161 -3.29 2.20 7.66
CA TRP A 161 -2.70 1.03 7.05
C TRP A 161 -1.65 1.42 6.02
N LEU A 162 -0.45 0.88 6.17
CA LEU A 162 0.67 1.13 5.26
C LEU A 162 1.39 -0.17 4.94
N SER A 163 1.42 -0.55 3.67
CA SER A 163 2.31 -1.61 3.18
C SER A 163 3.32 -1.05 2.19
N LEU A 164 4.59 -1.27 2.54
CA LEU A 164 5.78 -0.95 1.76
C LEU A 164 6.62 -2.23 1.56
N ALA A 165 5.99 -3.40 1.67
CA ALA A 165 6.68 -4.68 1.52
C ALA A 165 7.38 -4.81 0.17
N LYS A 166 8.46 -5.59 0.09
CA LYS A 166 9.18 -5.86 -1.17
C LYS A 166 9.63 -4.55 -1.85
N ASN A 167 10.40 -3.75 -1.11
CA ASN A 167 11.02 -2.51 -1.59
C ASN A 167 12.52 -2.50 -1.23
N GLN A 168 13.17 -1.33 -1.33
CA GLN A 168 14.60 -1.15 -1.05
C GLN A 168 14.83 -0.20 0.14
N LEU A 169 13.86 -0.11 1.06
CA LEU A 169 13.96 0.77 2.22
C LEU A 169 15.00 0.26 3.21
N SER A 170 15.86 1.15 3.69
CA SER A 170 16.84 0.86 4.75
C SER A 170 16.62 1.67 6.02
N SER A 171 15.79 2.70 5.95
CA SER A 171 15.40 3.58 7.07
C SER A 171 14.01 4.15 6.86
N LEU A 172 13.47 4.79 7.90
CA LEU A 172 12.26 5.60 7.85
C LEU A 172 12.64 7.06 8.17
N PRO A 173 11.87 8.07 7.69
CA PRO A 173 12.06 9.46 8.06
C PRO A 173 12.07 9.68 9.59
N SER A 174 12.79 10.69 10.07
CA SER A 174 12.94 10.97 11.51
C SER A 174 11.61 11.31 12.19
N ASP A 175 10.67 11.88 11.43
CA ASP A 175 9.33 12.29 11.87
C ASP A 175 8.26 11.20 11.67
N PHE A 176 8.63 9.98 11.24
CA PHE A 176 7.69 8.89 10.97
C PHE A 176 6.82 8.52 12.19
N HIS A 177 7.34 8.74 13.39
CA HIS A 177 6.61 8.56 14.65
C HIS A 177 5.36 9.45 14.78
N CYS A 178 5.24 10.50 13.96
CA CYS A 178 4.08 11.38 13.98
C CYS A 178 2.86 10.82 13.22
N LEU A 179 2.92 9.59 12.69
CA LEU A 179 1.77 8.86 12.10
C LEU A 179 0.89 8.26 13.21
N LEU A 180 0.31 9.11 14.05
CA LEU A 180 -0.35 8.73 15.32
C LEU A 180 -1.58 7.80 15.15
N ASN A 181 -2.11 7.69 13.93
CA ASN A 181 -3.24 6.82 13.61
C ASN A 181 -2.85 5.47 13.00
N LEU A 182 -1.56 5.20 12.80
CA LEU A 182 -1.11 3.98 12.14
C LEU A 182 -1.34 2.76 13.03
N ILE A 183 -2.08 1.77 12.49
CA ILE A 183 -2.47 0.53 13.17
C ILE A 183 -1.69 -0.65 12.60
N GLN A 184 -1.50 -0.67 11.28
CA GLN A 184 -0.82 -1.75 10.58
C GLN A 184 0.30 -1.20 9.71
N LEU A 185 1.48 -1.77 9.88
CA LEU A 185 2.68 -1.43 9.12
C LEU A 185 3.34 -2.69 8.61
N ASP A 186 3.48 -2.77 7.29
CA ASP A 186 4.17 -3.84 6.61
C ASP A 186 5.42 -3.32 5.88
N LEU A 187 6.57 -3.75 6.38
CA LEU A 187 7.92 -3.45 5.90
C LEU A 187 8.67 -4.73 5.54
N ALA A 188 7.94 -5.83 5.29
CA ALA A 188 8.54 -7.10 4.88
C ALA A 188 9.43 -6.95 3.65
N GLU A 189 10.46 -7.79 3.53
CA GLU A 189 11.29 -7.87 2.31
C GLU A 189 11.88 -6.51 1.90
N ASN A 190 12.52 -5.84 2.85
CA ASN A 190 13.25 -4.59 2.66
C ASN A 190 14.73 -4.76 3.09
N GLN A 191 15.46 -3.65 3.25
CA GLN A 191 16.89 -3.63 3.54
C GLN A 191 17.20 -3.09 4.96
N PHE A 192 16.27 -3.21 5.90
CA PHE A 192 16.49 -2.75 7.28
C PHE A 192 17.55 -3.60 7.98
N ASN A 193 18.67 -2.99 8.36
CA ASN A 193 19.76 -3.64 9.12
C ASN A 193 19.59 -3.53 10.65
N LYS A 194 18.74 -2.60 11.08
CA LYS A 194 18.39 -2.31 12.47
C LYS A 194 16.88 -2.17 12.57
N PHE A 195 16.35 -2.38 13.77
CA PHE A 195 14.96 -2.05 14.03
C PHE A 195 14.74 -0.54 13.80
N PRO A 196 13.72 -0.12 13.02
CA PRO A 196 13.51 1.28 12.71
C PRO A 196 13.12 2.09 13.96
N GLU A 197 14.01 2.97 14.43
CA GLU A 197 13.79 3.77 15.64
C GLU A 197 12.64 4.77 15.50
N GLY A 198 12.35 5.20 14.25
CA GLY A 198 11.23 6.08 13.90
C GLY A 198 9.84 5.51 14.18
N LEU A 199 9.72 4.25 14.62
CA LEU A 199 8.45 3.69 15.10
C LEU A 199 8.13 4.09 16.55
N SER A 200 9.10 4.62 17.30
CA SER A 200 8.90 5.01 18.70
C SER A 200 7.81 6.07 18.82
N GLY A 201 6.71 5.80 19.53
CA GLY A 201 5.59 6.74 19.67
C GLY A 201 4.37 6.44 18.79
N LEU A 202 4.41 5.39 17.97
CA LEU A 202 3.24 4.89 17.26
C LEU A 202 2.33 4.10 18.23
N HIS A 203 1.61 4.83 19.08
CA HIS A 203 0.82 4.25 20.17
C HIS A 203 -0.36 3.39 19.71
N LYS A 204 -0.85 3.56 18.47
CA LYS A 204 -1.92 2.74 17.90
C LYS A 204 -1.42 1.55 17.07
N LEU A 205 -0.11 1.39 16.89
CA LEU A 205 0.44 0.32 16.07
C LEU A 205 0.21 -1.02 16.75
N GLU A 206 -0.57 -1.89 16.10
CA GLU A 206 -0.95 -3.21 16.58
C GLU A 206 -0.23 -4.32 15.83
N ASN A 207 -0.04 -4.16 14.52
CA ASN A 207 0.57 -5.16 13.64
C ASN A 207 1.79 -4.58 12.91
N LEU A 208 2.94 -5.22 13.11
CA LEU A 208 4.21 -4.86 12.49
C LEU A 208 4.83 -6.08 11.80
N ILE A 209 4.91 -6.01 10.47
CA ILE A 209 5.54 -7.05 9.66
C ILE A 209 6.91 -6.56 9.20
N LEU A 210 7.96 -7.27 9.58
CA LEU A 210 9.37 -6.96 9.31
C LEU A 210 10.14 -8.19 8.81
N HIS A 211 9.46 -9.25 8.38
CA HIS A 211 10.14 -10.46 7.94
C HIS A 211 11.03 -10.20 6.72
N SER A 212 12.01 -11.06 6.50
CA SER A 212 12.92 -10.98 5.35
C SER A 212 13.66 -9.64 5.25
N ASN A 213 14.14 -9.13 6.38
CA ASN A 213 15.03 -7.98 6.47
C ASN A 213 16.43 -8.43 6.99
N MET A 214 17.30 -7.48 7.31
CA MET A 214 18.67 -7.75 7.78
C MET A 214 18.86 -7.35 9.25
N ILE A 215 17.79 -7.31 10.06
CA ILE A 215 17.82 -6.84 11.45
C ILE A 215 18.64 -7.81 12.29
N GLN A 216 19.66 -7.29 12.99
CA GLN A 216 20.59 -8.10 13.80
C GLN A 216 20.25 -8.14 15.29
N SER A 217 19.60 -7.10 15.79
CA SER A 217 19.23 -7.00 17.20
C SER A 217 17.99 -6.15 17.39
N LEU A 218 17.31 -6.40 18.52
CA LEU A 218 16.22 -5.59 19.01
C LEU A 218 16.62 -5.06 20.38
N HIS A 219 16.43 -3.77 20.61
CA HIS A 219 16.71 -3.18 21.92
C HIS A 219 15.65 -3.60 22.94
N ASN A 220 16.04 -3.76 24.21
CA ASN A 220 15.15 -4.18 25.31
C ASN A 220 13.95 -3.25 25.54
N ASN A 221 14.01 -2.00 25.06
CA ASN A 221 12.94 -1.03 25.15
C ASN A 221 12.06 -0.94 23.89
N THR A 222 12.36 -1.69 22.82
CA THR A 222 11.58 -1.64 21.57
C THR A 222 10.09 -1.91 21.83
N VAL A 223 9.77 -2.99 22.54
CA VAL A 223 8.37 -3.33 22.88
C VAL A 223 7.74 -2.32 23.83
N LYS A 224 8.53 -1.71 24.74
CA LYS A 224 8.02 -0.68 25.66
C LYS A 224 7.60 0.60 24.94
N LYS A 225 8.27 0.95 23.84
CA LYS A 225 7.97 2.14 23.03
C LYS A 225 6.75 1.98 22.13
N LEU A 226 6.20 0.77 22.01
CA LEU A 226 5.06 0.41 21.18
C LEU A 226 3.99 -0.31 22.03
N PRO A 227 3.24 0.43 22.87
CA PRO A 227 2.47 -0.16 23.97
C PRO A 227 1.31 -1.06 23.55
N ASN A 228 0.76 -0.85 22.35
CA ASN A 228 -0.37 -1.62 21.79
C ASN A 228 0.06 -2.66 20.75
N LEU A 229 1.36 -2.83 20.55
CA LEU A 229 1.87 -3.82 19.60
C LEU A 229 1.48 -5.21 20.07
N SER A 230 0.75 -5.94 19.21
CA SER A 230 0.21 -7.26 19.52
C SER A 230 0.73 -8.32 18.56
N HIS A 231 1.03 -7.95 17.32
CA HIS A 231 1.50 -8.84 16.27
C HIS A 231 2.82 -8.34 15.71
N VAL A 232 3.86 -9.18 15.77
CA VAL A 232 5.17 -8.88 15.20
C VAL A 232 5.71 -10.08 14.44
N ASP A 233 6.05 -9.86 13.17
CA ASP A 233 6.74 -10.85 12.36
C ASP A 233 8.17 -10.41 12.05
N LEU A 234 9.15 -11.17 12.56
CA LEU A 234 10.59 -10.95 12.38
C LEU A 234 11.28 -12.17 11.77
N ARG A 235 10.52 -13.07 11.13
CA ARG A 235 11.09 -14.22 10.42
C ARG A 235 12.12 -13.75 9.39
N ASP A 236 13.05 -14.64 9.06
CA ASP A 236 14.06 -14.40 8.02
C ASP A 236 14.91 -13.11 8.20
N ASN A 237 15.11 -12.69 9.46
CA ASN A 237 16.09 -11.68 9.86
C ASN A 237 17.39 -12.33 10.38
N LYS A 238 18.35 -11.51 10.80
CA LYS A 238 19.66 -11.93 11.34
C LYS A 238 19.75 -11.77 12.86
N LEU A 239 18.65 -11.89 13.60
CA LEU A 239 18.65 -11.60 15.03
C LEU A 239 19.55 -12.56 15.80
N THR A 240 20.41 -11.99 16.64
CA THR A 240 21.29 -12.73 17.56
C THR A 240 20.87 -12.55 19.03
N LEU A 241 20.07 -11.52 19.32
CA LEU A 241 19.61 -11.17 20.66
C LEU A 241 18.12 -10.83 20.60
N LEU A 242 17.38 -11.32 21.58
CA LEU A 242 15.95 -11.01 21.75
C LEU A 242 15.73 -10.05 22.92
N PRO A 243 14.75 -9.13 22.80
CA PRO A 243 14.46 -8.20 23.85
C PRO A 243 13.62 -8.88 24.93
N ARG A 244 13.67 -8.34 26.16
CA ARG A 244 12.76 -8.75 27.24
C ARG A 244 11.34 -8.22 27.02
N ASN A 245 10.36 -8.78 27.73
CA ASN A 245 8.95 -8.39 27.74
C ASN A 245 8.12 -8.85 26.51
N LEU A 246 8.51 -9.96 25.86
CA LEU A 246 7.77 -10.51 24.71
C LEU A 246 6.45 -11.17 25.14
N GLU A 247 6.25 -11.42 26.43
CA GLU A 247 5.03 -11.99 27.00
C GLU A 247 3.78 -11.13 26.77
N ARG A 248 3.92 -9.86 26.39
CA ARG A 248 2.79 -8.99 26.01
C ARG A 248 2.27 -9.20 24.57
N LEU A 249 3.08 -9.74 23.65
CA LEU A 249 2.73 -9.87 22.22
C LEU A 249 1.80 -11.07 21.95
N HIS A 250 0.62 -10.88 21.38
CA HIS A 250 -0.27 -12.01 21.06
C HIS A 250 0.35 -12.99 20.06
N ILE A 251 0.96 -12.46 19.00
CA ILE A 251 1.67 -13.23 17.98
C ILE A 251 3.08 -12.66 17.80
N PHE A 252 4.07 -13.54 17.91
CA PHE A 252 5.48 -13.20 17.76
C PHE A 252 6.17 -14.29 16.94
N CYS A 253 6.47 -13.97 15.69
CA CYS A 253 7.09 -14.90 14.75
C CYS A 253 8.60 -14.65 14.65
N ILE A 254 9.40 -15.68 14.93
CA ILE A 254 10.86 -15.64 14.85
C ILE A 254 11.39 -16.90 14.16
N GLY A 255 12.37 -16.76 13.27
CA GLY A 255 12.92 -17.87 12.48
C GLY A 255 13.59 -18.98 13.31
N GLU A 256 13.76 -20.16 12.69
CA GLU A 256 14.18 -21.39 13.38
C GLU A 256 15.62 -21.39 13.92
N ARG A 257 16.53 -20.58 13.36
CA ARG A 257 17.99 -20.69 13.60
C ARG A 257 18.61 -19.61 14.49
N GLN A 258 17.81 -18.77 15.14
CA GLN A 258 18.37 -17.66 15.92
C GLN A 258 18.78 -18.14 17.32
N ILE A 259 20.10 -18.17 17.57
CA ILE A 259 20.71 -18.49 18.87
C ILE A 259 20.36 -17.35 19.83
N CYS A 260 19.42 -17.58 20.73
CA CYS A 260 18.98 -16.59 21.71
C CYS A 260 19.91 -16.63 22.92
N ARG A 261 20.88 -15.71 23.00
CA ARG A 261 21.56 -15.42 24.28
C ARG A 261 20.80 -14.29 24.97
N ASP A 262 20.63 -14.38 26.29
CA ASP A 262 20.07 -13.32 27.17
C ASP A 262 18.55 -13.01 27.07
N ILE A 263 17.71 -13.99 26.74
CA ILE A 263 16.23 -13.86 26.84
C ILE A 263 15.73 -14.22 28.25
N ASP A 264 14.73 -13.50 28.77
CA ASP A 264 14.08 -13.86 30.04
C ASP A 264 13.25 -15.14 29.91
N GLU A 265 13.12 -15.91 30.99
CA GLU A 265 12.51 -17.24 30.97
C GLU A 265 11.06 -17.24 30.45
N LYS A 266 10.27 -16.20 30.76
CA LYS A 266 8.87 -16.08 30.30
C LYS A 266 8.81 -15.84 28.80
N SER A 267 9.67 -14.95 28.29
CA SER A 267 9.80 -14.69 26.87
C SER A 267 10.30 -15.94 26.11
N LEU A 268 11.25 -16.70 26.68
CA LEU A 268 11.76 -17.94 26.09
C LEU A 268 10.67 -19.01 25.97
N GLN A 269 9.94 -19.29 27.05
CA GLN A 269 8.84 -20.25 27.06
C GLN A 269 7.77 -19.91 26.02
N LYS A 270 7.51 -18.61 25.82
CA LYS A 270 6.55 -18.14 24.84
C LYS A 270 7.04 -18.34 23.41
N VAL A 271 8.30 -17.98 23.13
CA VAL A 271 8.93 -18.23 21.82
C VAL A 271 8.89 -19.72 21.49
N ASP A 272 9.20 -20.60 22.44
CA ASP A 272 9.17 -22.05 22.23
C ASP A 272 7.75 -22.59 21.98
N LYS A 273 6.73 -22.07 22.68
CA LYS A 273 5.32 -22.40 22.42
C LYS A 273 4.89 -21.96 21.02
N MET A 274 5.32 -20.78 20.56
CA MET A 274 4.98 -20.27 19.23
C MET A 274 5.70 -21.05 18.13
N ARG A 275 6.97 -21.43 18.32
CA ARG A 275 7.72 -22.30 17.41
C ARG A 275 7.05 -23.66 17.21
N LYS A 276 6.50 -24.24 18.28
CA LYS A 276 5.75 -25.51 18.21
C LYS A 276 4.46 -25.37 17.40
N LYS A 277 3.75 -24.25 17.52
CA LYS A 277 2.54 -23.98 16.71
C LYS A 277 2.86 -23.79 15.22
N GLN A 278 3.95 -23.08 14.90
CA GLN A 278 4.37 -22.83 13.52
C GLN A 278 4.80 -24.09 12.73
N LYS A 279 5.07 -25.22 13.41
CA LYS A 279 5.44 -26.48 12.75
C LYS A 279 4.24 -27.40 12.45
N CYS A 280 3.04 -27.02 12.88
CA CYS A 280 1.83 -27.83 12.76
C CYS A 280 0.83 -27.31 11.72
N ASP A 281 1.12 -26.18 11.07
CA ASP A 281 0.36 -25.57 9.97
C ASP A 281 1.19 -25.59 8.68
#